data_AF-A0A832ULJ2-F1
#
_entry.id   AF-A0A832ULJ2-F1
#
_cell.length_a   1.000
_cell.length_b   1.000
_cell.length_c   1.000
_cell.angle_alpha   90.00
_cell.angle_beta   90.00
_cell.angle_gamma   90.00
#
_symmetry.space_group_name_H-M   'P 1'
#
loop_
_entity.id
_entity.type
_entity.pdbx_description
1 polymer ?
#
loop_
_entity_poly.entity_id
_entity_poly.type
_entity_poly.pdbx_seq_one_letter_code
_entity_poly.pdbx_strand_id
1 'polypeptide(L)' 'MLPLITLTNDFGLDDPFVGVMKGVILNIEPEAHIVDITHNINPQNIFQTSQVLNATYSRL' A
#
# COMPACT_ATOMS: atom_id res chain seq x y z
N MET A 1 -9.84 -14.93 10.98
CA MET A 1 -9.61 -14.61 9.56
C MET A 1 -8.37 -13.75 9.51
N LEU A 2 -7.42 -14.05 8.64
CA LEU A 2 -6.16 -13.30 8.53
C LEU A 2 -6.47 -11.93 7.89
N PRO A 3 -6.08 -10.81 8.51
CA PRO A 3 -6.40 -9.50 7.97
C PRO A 3 -5.62 -9.26 6.69
N LEU A 4 -6.33 -8.86 5.63
CA LEU A 4 -5.74 -8.41 4.37
C LEU A 4 -5.53 -6.89 4.43
N ILE A 5 -4.30 -6.44 4.23
CA ILE A 5 -3.92 -5.03 4.20
C ILE A 5 -3.33 -4.73 2.82
N THR A 6 -4.01 -3.88 2.06
CA THR A 6 -3.49 -3.38 0.78
C THR A 6 -2.76 -2.06 0.99
N LEU A 7 -1.64 -1.83 0.28
CA LEU A 7 -0.85 -0.60 0.40
C LEU A 7 -0.89 0.20 -0.90
N THR A 8 -1.25 1.49 -0.79
CA THR A 8 -1.18 2.48 -1.87
C THR A 8 -0.60 3.77 -1.30
N ASN A 9 0.56 4.22 -1.78
CA ASN A 9 1.21 5.47 -1.34
C ASN A 9 2.09 6.08 -2.44
N ASP A 10 2.64 7.27 -2.17
CA ASP A 10 3.51 8.06 -3.04
C ASP A 10 4.97 8.07 -2.58
N PHE A 11 5.41 7.05 -1.82
CA PHE A 11 6.77 7.00 -1.26
C PHE A 11 7.84 6.65 -2.29
N GLY A 12 7.45 6.08 -3.44
CA GLY A 12 8.39 5.45 -4.35
C GLY A 12 9.05 4.22 -3.74
N LEU A 13 10.11 3.75 -4.41
CA LEU A 13 10.90 2.58 -4.00
C LEU A 13 12.38 2.90 -3.76
N ASP A 14 12.76 4.17 -3.91
CA ASP A 14 14.16 4.62 -3.76
C ASP A 14 14.57 4.72 -2.28
N ASP A 15 13.59 4.95 -1.39
CA ASP A 15 13.76 5.11 0.05
C ASP A 15 13.17 3.92 0.83
N PRO A 16 13.63 3.67 2.08
CA PRO A 16 13.24 2.49 2.86
C PRO A 16 11.81 2.54 3.44
N PHE A 17 11.03 3.59 3.18
CA PHE A 17 9.75 3.83 3.87
C PHE A 17 8.73 2.71 3.69
N VAL A 18 8.69 2.07 2.51
CA VAL A 18 7.82 0.90 2.27
C VAL A 18 8.22 -0.27 3.19
N GLY A 19 9.52 -0.53 3.32
CA GLY A 19 10.03 -1.58 4.19
C GLY A 19 9.74 -1.30 5.66
N VAL A 20 9.96 -0.07 6.11
CA VAL A 20 9.67 0.35 7.49
C VAL A 20 8.18 0.21 7.81
N MET A 21 7.30 0.69 6.92
CA MET A 21 5.85 0.58 7.07
C MET A 21 5.41 -0.89 7.21
N LYS A 22 5.88 -1.77 6.32
CA LYS A 22 5.56 -3.20 6.39
C LYS A 22 6.10 -3.85 7.66
N GLY A 23 7.31 -3.51 8.08
CA GLY A 23 7.90 -3.99 9.33
C GLY A 23 7.07 -3.60 10.56
N VAL A 24 6.57 -2.36 10.61
CA VAL A 24 5.68 -1.91 11.69
C VAL A 24 4.36 -2.68 11.66
N ILE A 25 3.74 -2.86 10.49
CA ILE A 25 2.50 -3.64 10.35
C ILE A 25 2.69 -5.06 10.87
N LEU A 26 3.72 -5.76 10.40
CA LEU A 26 4.00 -7.15 10.79
C LEU A 26 4.47 -7.30 12.24
N ASN A 27 4.97 -6.23 12.86
CA ASN A 27 5.27 -6.24 14.29
C ASN A 27 3.99 -6.17 15.14
N ILE A 28 2.96 -5.48 14.67
CA ILE A 28 1.66 -5.34 15.35
C ILE A 28 0.77 -6.57 15.10
N GLU A 29 0.69 -7.02 13.85
CA GLU A 29 -0.09 -8.16 13.41
C GLU A 29 0.78 -9.07 12.52
N PRO A 30 1.48 -10.05 13.12
CA PRO A 30 2.41 -10.92 12.41
C PRO A 30 1.77 -11.77 11.30
N GLU A 31 0.46 -12.02 11.39
CA GLU A 31 -0.26 -12.87 10.46
C GLU A 31 -1.00 -12.05 9.36
N ALA A 32 -0.77 -10.73 9.31
CA ALA A 32 -1.34 -9.86 8.29
C ALA A 32 -0.83 -10.24 6.88
N HIS A 33 -1.76 -10.36 5.94
CA HIS A 33 -1.45 -10.51 4.53
C HIS A 33 -1.32 -9.13 3.90
N ILE A 34 -0.11 -8.75 3.50
CA ILE A 34 0.16 -7.46 2.88
C ILE A 34 0.23 -7.60 1.36
N VAL A 35 -0.55 -6.81 0.64
CA VAL A 35 -0.54 -6.74 -0.83
C VAL A 35 -0.27 -5.30 -1.27
N ASP A 36 0.84 -5.07 -1.97
CA ASP A 36 1.08 -3.75 -2.55
C ASP A 36 0.23 -3.58 -3.79
N ILE A 37 -0.56 -2.50 -3.83
CA ILE A 37 -1.22 -2.06 -5.04
C ILE A 37 -0.22 -1.23 -5.87
N THR A 38 0.37 -0.20 -5.26
CA THR A 38 1.48 0.56 -5.83
C THR A 38 2.09 1.51 -4.80
N HIS A 39 3.38 1.78 -4.95
CA HIS A 39 4.09 2.86 -4.25
C HIS A 39 4.49 4.00 -5.19
N ASN A 40 4.06 3.91 -6.45
CA ASN A 40 4.47 4.79 -7.54
C ASN A 40 3.35 5.78 -7.90
N ILE A 41 2.77 6.43 -6.88
CA ILE A 41 1.90 7.59 -7.05
C ILE A 41 2.78 8.83 -7.11
N ASN A 42 2.47 9.78 -8.01
CA ASN A 42 3.16 11.06 -8.02
C ASN A 42 2.93 11.77 -6.68
N PRO A 43 3.97 12.39 -6.08
CA PRO A 43 3.85 13.00 -4.76
C PRO A 43 2.60 13.87 -4.62
N GLN A 44 1.78 13.57 -3.61
CA GLN A 44 0.56 14.27 -3.24
C GLN A 44 -0.56 14.25 -4.31
N ASN A 45 -0.49 13.39 -5.32
CA ASN A 45 -1.49 13.31 -6.39
C ASN A 45 -2.72 12.47 -5.99
N ILE A 46 -3.66 13.10 -5.31
CA ILE A 46 -4.91 12.47 -4.84
C ILE A 46 -5.76 11.95 -6.00
N PHE A 47 -5.78 12.64 -7.15
CA PHE A 47 -6.56 12.22 -8.31
C PHE A 47 -6.04 10.89 -8.88
N GLN A 48 -4.72 10.77 -9.08
CA GLN A 48 -4.09 9.54 -9.53
C GLN A 48 -4.40 8.39 -8.55
N THR A 49 -4.26 8.61 -7.25
CA THR A 49 -4.61 7.62 -6.22
C THR A 49 -6.07 7.19 -6.34
N SER A 50 -7.00 8.12 -6.57
CA SER A 50 -8.42 7.79 -6.73
C SER A 50 -8.68 6.87 -7.93
N GLN A 51 -7.98 7.10 -9.05
CA GLN A 51 -8.10 6.26 -10.24
C GLN A 51 -7.53 4.86 -9.98
N VAL A 52 -6.38 4.76 -9.30
CA VAL A 52 -5.76 3.49 -8.92
C VAL A 52 -6.68 2.68 -8.01
N LEU A 53 -7.24 3.31 -6.97
CA LEU A 53 -8.14 2.64 -6.03
C LEU A 53 -9.42 2.16 -6.74
N ASN A 54 -10.03 3.00 -7.59
CA ASN A 54 -11.21 2.62 -8.35
C ASN A 54 -10.92 1.43 -9.29
N ALA A 55 -9.80 1.45 -10.01
CA ALA A 55 -9.42 0.35 -10.89
C ALA A 55 -9.11 -0.95 -10.13
N THR A 56 -8.59 -0.85 -8.91
CA THR A 56 -8.20 -2.01 -8.10
C THR A 56 -9.40 -2.69 -7.46
N TYR A 57 -10.21 -1.94 -6.70
CA TYR A 57 -11.31 -2.51 -5.92
C TYR A 57 -12.55 -2.87 -6.75
N SER A 58 -12.64 -2.39 -7.99
CA SER A 58 -13.63 -2.91 -8.94
C SER A 58 -13.31 -4.33 -9.42
N ARG A 59 -12.11 -4.86 -9.11
CA ARG A 59 -11.59 -6.14 -9.61
C ARG A 59 -11.21 -7.12 -8.50
N LEU A 60 -11.28 -6.72 -7.23
CA LEU A 60 -11.10 -7.56 -6.04
C LEU A 60 -12.47 -8.03 -5.54
#